data_AF-A0AB37RGL4-F1
#
_entry.id   AF-A0AB37RGL4-F1
#
_cell.length_a   1.000
_cell.length_b   1.000
_cell.length_c   1.000
_cell.angle_alpha   90.00
_cell.angle_beta   90.00
_cell.angle_gamma   90.00
#
_symmetry.space_group_name_H-M   'P 1'
#
loop_
_entity.id
_entity.type
_entity.pdbx_description
1 polymer ?
#
loop_
_entity_poly.entity_id
_entity_poly.type
_entity_poly.pdbx_seq_one_letter_code
_entity_poly.pdbx_strand_id
1 'polypeptide(L)'
;MNHTRLNFSKRTVTAKLSEIVVANPSFIRVHRSFAVNVPNIEMMDRSLQMLMMNNGDQIPVARRMLAEVGAIIRSFNAGEGGVIGVQ
;
A
#
# COMPACT_ATOMS: atom_id res chain seq x y z
N MET A 1 11.05 16.95 -17.21
CA MET A 1 10.12 15.81 -17.19
C MET A 1 8.93 16.21 -16.33
N ASN A 2 7.76 16.38 -16.94
CA ASN A 2 6.56 16.91 -16.28
C ASN A 2 5.97 15.85 -15.33
N HIS A 3 6.20 16.02 -14.03
CA HIS A 3 5.56 15.22 -13.00
C HIS A 3 4.15 15.80 -12.78
N THR A 4 3.16 15.26 -13.48
CA THR A 4 1.76 15.62 -13.30
C THR A 4 1.37 15.22 -11.87
N ARG A 5 1.41 16.17 -10.92
CA ARG A 5 0.92 15.93 -9.56
C ARG A 5 -0.58 15.62 -9.66
N LEU A 6 -0.93 14.34 -9.54
CA LEU A 6 -2.31 13.94 -9.34
C LEU A 6 -2.77 14.60 -8.04
N ASN A 7 -3.71 15.54 -8.15
CA ASN A 7 -4.24 16.27 -7.01
C ASN A 7 -5.23 15.37 -6.28
N PHE A 8 -4.75 14.64 -5.27
CA PHE A 8 -5.59 13.77 -4.47
C PHE A 8 -6.42 14.62 -3.49
N SER A 9 -7.71 14.78 -3.79
CA SER A 9 -8.65 15.40 -2.85
C SER A 9 -8.89 14.45 -1.69
N LYS A 10 -8.62 14.90 -0.46
CA LYS A 10 -8.98 14.15 0.75
C LYS A 10 -10.50 14.03 0.80
N ARG A 11 -11.01 12.81 0.87
CA ARG A 11 -12.43 12.51 1.06
C ARG A 11 -12.62 11.76 2.37
N THR A 12 -13.63 12.18 3.14
CA THR A 12 -14.02 11.49 4.36
C THR A 12 -15.22 10.59 4.05
N VAL A 13 -15.14 9.34 4.51
CA VAL A 13 -16.23 8.36 4.38
C VAL A 13 -16.45 7.72 5.75
N THR A 14 -17.71 7.51 6.13
CA THR A 14 -18.08 6.80 7.36
C THR A 14 -18.19 5.30 7.07
N ALA A 15 -17.09 4.57 7.23
CA ALA A 15 -17.02 3.12 7.01
C ALA A 15 -15.92 2.49 7.88
N LYS A 16 -15.98 1.16 8.10
CA LYS A 16 -14.86 0.45 8.75
C LYS A 16 -13.81 0.10 7.70
N LEU A 17 -12.53 0.21 8.07
CA LEU A 17 -11.42 -0.18 7.20
C LEU A 17 -11.48 -1.66 6.79
N SER A 18 -12.03 -2.53 7.65
CA SER A 18 -12.25 -3.94 7.31
C SER A 18 -13.28 -4.12 6.19
N GLU A 19 -14.35 -3.33 6.19
CA GLU A 19 -15.40 -3.40 5.16
C GLU A 19 -14.85 -2.94 3.80
N ILE A 20 -14.03 -1.88 3.80
CA ILE A 20 -13.37 -1.36 2.58
C ILE A 20 -12.48 -2.44 1.95
N VAL A 21 -11.67 -3.12 2.75
CA VAL A 21 -10.73 -4.15 2.26
C VAL A 21 -11.44 -5.39 1.75
N VAL A 22 -12.51 -5.84 2.43
CA VAL A 22 -13.32 -6.98 1.96
C VAL A 22 -13.98 -6.67 0.63
N ALA A 23 -14.48 -5.45 0.44
CA ALA A 23 -15.14 -5.05 -0.81
C ALA A 23 -14.15 -4.78 -1.97
N ASN A 24 -12.86 -4.56 -1.69
CA ASN A 24 -11.87 -4.14 -2.69
C ASN A 24 -10.57 -4.95 -2.52
N PRO A 25 -10.41 -6.08 -3.23
CA PRO A 25 -9.25 -6.98 -3.07
C PRO A 25 -7.88 -6.35 -3.38
N SER A 26 -7.85 -5.25 -4.14
CA SER A 26 -6.61 -4.49 -4.39
C SER A 26 -6.14 -3.70 -3.17
N PHE A 27 -7.00 -3.50 -2.18
CA PHE A 27 -6.64 -2.86 -0.92
C PHE A 27 -6.20 -3.91 0.09
N ILE A 28 -5.10 -3.62 0.78
CA ILE A 28 -4.59 -4.47 1.85
C ILE A 28 -4.48 -3.70 3.14
N ARG A 29 -4.66 -4.41 4.26
CA ARG A 29 -4.35 -3.87 5.58
C ARG A 29 -2.85 -3.91 5.78
N VAL A 30 -2.30 -2.80 6.26
CA VAL A 30 -0.85 -2.70 6.58
C VAL A 30 -0.62 -2.25 8.02
N HIS A 31 -1.62 -1.63 8.63
CA HIS A 31 -1.61 -1.19 10.03
C HIS A 31 -3.05 -1.09 10.54
N ARG A 32 -3.26 -1.00 11.87
CA ARG A 32 -4.62 -0.87 12.45
C ARG A 32 -5.38 0.37 11.92
N SER A 33 -4.65 1.40 11.53
CA SER A 33 -5.20 2.67 11.06
C SER A 33 -5.08 2.87 9.54
N PHE A 34 -4.46 1.94 8.80
CA PHE A 34 -4.17 2.12 7.38
C PHE A 34 -4.57 0.92 6.54
N ALA A 35 -5.13 1.21 5.38
CA ALA A 35 -5.27 0.29 4.26
C ALA A 35 -4.73 1.01 3.02
N VAL A 36 -4.03 0.29 2.15
CA VAL A 36 -3.39 0.86 0.96
C VAL A 36 -3.76 0.07 -0.28
N ASN A 37 -3.82 0.75 -1.42
CA ASN A 37 -4.01 0.11 -2.72
C ASN A 37 -2.67 -0.44 -3.22
N VAL A 38 -2.56 -1.76 -3.39
CA VAL A 38 -1.30 -2.45 -3.73
C VAL A 38 -0.63 -1.91 -5.00
N PRO A 39 -1.35 -1.65 -6.12
CA PRO A 39 -0.74 -1.13 -7.34
C PRO A 39 -0.11 0.26 -7.19
N ASN A 40 -0.42 1.00 -6.12
CA ASN A 40 0.15 2.32 -5.86
C ASN A 40 1.39 2.26 -4.96
N ILE A 41 1.76 1.08 -4.46
CA ILE A 41 2.99 0.89 -3.69
C ILE A 41 4.16 0.92 -4.66
N GLU A 42 5.14 1.77 -4.38
CA GLU A 42 6.40 1.83 -5.11
C GLU A 42 7.45 0.92 -4.45
N MET A 43 7.54 0.96 -3.12
CA MET A 43 8.56 0.23 -2.37
C MET A 43 8.09 -0.16 -0.97
N MET A 44 8.62 -1.26 -0.44
CA MET A 44 8.59 -1.59 0.98
C MET A 44 10.00 -1.53 1.57
N ASP A 45 10.19 -0.73 2.62
CA ASP A 45 11.39 -0.74 3.46
C ASP A 45 11.08 -1.53 4.75
N ARG A 46 11.67 -2.72 4.85
CA ARG A 46 11.45 -3.62 6.00
C ARG A 46 12.19 -3.18 7.24
N SER A 47 13.29 -2.46 7.10
CA SER A 47 14.09 -1.97 8.21
C SER A 47 13.38 -0.83 8.94
N LEU A 48 12.77 0.08 8.18
CA LEU A 48 12.00 1.21 8.69
C LEU A 48 10.52 0.87 8.94
N GLN A 49 10.06 -0.29 8.47
CA GLN A 49 8.66 -0.73 8.56
C GLN A 49 7.70 0.21 7.82
N MET A 50 8.09 0.63 6.61
CA MET A 50 7.37 1.63 5.83
C MET A 50 7.05 1.13 4.43
N LEU A 51 5.94 1.62 3.88
CA LEU A 51 5.65 1.58 2.44
C LEU A 51 5.83 2.98 1.86
N MET A 52 6.49 3.05 0.72
CA MET A 52 6.56 4.25 -0.12
C MET A 52 5.54 4.08 -1.23
N MET A 53 4.64 5.06 -1.35
CA MET A 53 3.62 5.11 -2.39
C MET A 53 4.13 5.92 -3.58
N ASN A 54 3.63 5.65 -4.78
CA ASN A 54 4.04 6.33 -6.02
C ASN A 54 3.73 7.84 -6.08
N ASN A 55 2.99 8.37 -5.10
CA ASN A 55 2.75 9.80 -4.92
C ASN A 55 3.70 10.46 -3.91
N GLY A 56 4.66 9.71 -3.37
CA GLY A 56 5.62 10.14 -2.36
C GLY A 56 5.15 9.96 -0.91
N ASP A 57 3.92 9.50 -0.67
CA ASP A 57 3.43 9.25 0.69
C ASP A 57 4.18 8.08 1.33
N GLN A 58 4.41 8.19 2.64
CA GLN A 58 5.03 7.14 3.44
C GLN A 58 4.03 6.60 4.45
N ILE A 59 3.74 5.30 4.39
CA ILE A 59 2.72 4.65 5.21
C ILE A 59 3.38 3.62 6.15
N PRO A 60 3.15 3.71 7.47
CA PRO A 60 3.73 2.74 8.40
C PRO A 60 3.04 1.38 8.29
N VAL A 61 3.86 0.33 8.39
CA VAL A 61 3.43 -1.06 8.46
C VAL A 61 3.58 -1.55 9.89
N ALA A 62 2.54 -2.16 10.45
CA ALA A 62 2.65 -2.80 11.74
C ALA A 62 3.66 -3.95 11.65
N ARG A 63 4.61 -4.04 12.60
CA ARG A 63 5.63 -5.11 12.65
C ARG A 63 5.06 -6.51 12.41
N ARG A 64 3.93 -6.82 13.06
CA ARG A 64 3.24 -8.12 12.94
C ARG A 64 2.72 -8.44 11.53
N MET A 65 2.58 -7.42 10.67
CA MET A 65 2.04 -7.53 9.31
C MET A 65 3.13 -7.51 8.25
N LEU A 66 4.40 -7.22 8.59
CA LEU A 66 5.50 -7.11 7.62
C LEU A 66 5.68 -8.37 6.75
N ALA A 67 5.53 -9.55 7.37
CA ALA A 67 5.67 -10.83 6.67
C ALA A 67 4.55 -11.03 5.64
N GLU A 68 3.31 -10.78 6.06
CA GLU A 68 2.09 -10.89 5.24
C GLU A 68 2.10 -9.87 4.09
N VAL A 69 2.33 -8.59 4.39
CA VAL A 69 2.40 -7.51 3.40
C VAL A 69 3.49 -7.80 2.36
N GLY A 70 4.68 -8.24 2.81
CA GLY A 70 5.74 -8.62 1.88
C GLY A 70 5.39 -9.83 1.01
N ALA A 71 4.60 -10.79 1.51
CA ALA A 71 4.13 -11.91 0.71
C ALA A 71 3.15 -11.47 -0.39
N ILE A 72 2.24 -10.55 -0.05
CA ILE A 72 1.30 -9.99 -1.02
C ILE A 72 2.05 -9.23 -2.12
N ILE A 73 3.03 -8.39 -1.76
CA ILE A 73 3.85 -7.66 -2.73
C ILE A 73 4.57 -8.62 -3.70
N ARG A 74 5.17 -9.70 -3.17
CA ARG A 74 5.83 -10.71 -4.02
C ARG A 74 4.83 -11.42 -4.95
N SER A 75 3.64 -11.75 -4.44
CA SER A 75 2.59 -12.37 -5.25
C SER A 75 2.12 -11.44 -6.37
N PHE A 76 1.97 -10.15 -6.08
CA PHE A 76 1.60 -9.15 -7.07
C PHE A 76 2.65 -9.03 -8.17
N ASN A 77 3.92 -8.91 -7.80
CA ASN A 77 5.04 -8.86 -8.75
C ASN A 77 5.16 -10.13 -9.62
N ALA A 78 4.74 -11.29 -9.11
CA ALA A 78 4.79 -12.56 -9.85
C ALA A 78 3.63 -12.75 -10.85
N GLY A 79 2.50 -12.07 -10.64
CA GLY A 79 1.27 -12.29 -11.39
C GLY A 79 0.94 -11.23 -12.44
N GLU A 80 1.21 -9.94 -12.18
CA GLU A 80 0.66 -8.84 -12.99
C GLU A 80 1.58 -7.61 -13.03
N GLY A 81 2.53 -7.56 -13.99
CA GLY A 81 3.08 -6.34 -14.61
C GLY A 81 3.76 -5.23 -13.76
N GLY A 82 3.75 -5.31 -12.43
CA GLY A 82 4.31 -4.31 -11.53
C GLY A 82 5.69 -4.67 -11.00
N VAL A 83 6.55 -3.66 -10.82
CA VAL A 83 7.86 -3.82 -10.16
C VAL A 83 7.81 -3.05 -8.85
N ILE A 84 7.26 -3.65 -7.80
CA ILE A 84 7.33 -3.09 -6.44
C ILE A 84 8.68 -3.47 -5.84
N GLY A 85 9.46 -2.48 -5.42
CA GLY A 85 10.74 -2.70 -4.74
C GLY A 85 10.58 -3.24 -3.33
N VAL A 86 11.51 -4.09 -2.88
CA VAL A 86 11.57 -4.56 -1.49
C VAL A 86 13.01 -4.42 -1.00
N GLN A 87 13.21 -3.61 0.05
CA GLN A 87 14.49 -3.35 0.70
C GLN A 87 14.48 -3.83 2.16
#